data_AF-M7YHE7-F1
#
_entry.id   AF-M7YHE7-F1
#
_cell.length_a   1.000
_cell.length_b   1.000
_cell.length_c   1.000
_cell.angle_alpha   90.00
_cell.angle_beta   90.00
_cell.angle_gamma   90.00
#
_symmetry.space_group_name_H-M   'P 1'
#
loop_
_entity.id
_entity.type
_entity.pdbx_description
1 polymer ?
#
loop_
_entity_poly.entity_id
_entity_poly.type
_entity_poly.pdbx_seq_one_letter_code
_entity_poly.pdbx_strand_id
1 'polypeptide(L)'
;MTKMTTSKKLAEAPTAEYEKIRAKNLMRNNRIFQSLGIAALGMMSPDNEVIEEDEVEDIVVEKEDKETCQSNKENRFEVKFHQKTGSRPYISHVHALKEARKGEELTLFDLFKECHNGKKTGFSEPVKKAII
;
A
#
# COMPACT_ATOMS: atom_id res chain seq x y z
N MET A 1 -48.23 -5.64 29.10
CA MET A 1 -47.11 -6.57 29.34
C MET A 1 -46.22 -6.58 28.11
N THR A 2 -45.14 -5.79 28.11
CA THR A 2 -44.25 -5.63 26.95
C THR A 2 -42.94 -6.35 27.29
N LYS A 3 -42.61 -7.41 26.53
CA LYS A 3 -41.40 -8.21 26.77
C LYS A 3 -40.18 -7.42 26.26
N MET A 4 -39.27 -7.06 27.17
CA MET A 4 -37.95 -6.52 26.83
C MET A 4 -37.10 -7.67 26.28
N THR A 5 -36.78 -7.62 25.00
CA THR A 5 -35.79 -8.51 24.38
C THR A 5 -34.40 -8.03 24.77
N THR A 6 -33.76 -8.72 25.72
CA THR A 6 -32.36 -8.50 26.06
C THR A 6 -31.49 -8.97 24.90
N SER A 7 -30.92 -8.03 24.14
CA SER A 7 -29.88 -8.33 23.15
C SER A 7 -28.66 -8.89 23.89
N LYS A 8 -28.31 -10.15 23.63
CA LYS A 8 -27.05 -10.72 24.10
C LYS A 8 -25.93 -9.96 23.40
N LYS A 9 -25.19 -9.14 24.15
CA LYS A 9 -23.91 -8.56 23.71
C LYS A 9 -22.99 -9.74 23.40
N LEU A 10 -22.84 -10.08 22.11
CA LEU A 10 -21.81 -11.01 21.66
C LEU A 10 -20.49 -10.36 22.05
N ALA A 11 -19.69 -11.06 22.84
CA ALA A 11 -18.36 -10.60 23.20
C ALA A 11 -17.60 -10.33 21.90
N GLU A 12 -17.29 -9.06 21.65
CA GLU A 12 -16.52 -8.65 20.48
C GLU A 12 -15.14 -9.29 20.61
N ALA A 13 -14.73 -10.03 19.57
CA ALA A 13 -13.42 -10.63 19.54
C ALA A 13 -12.38 -9.53 19.76
N PRO A 14 -11.30 -9.78 20.55
CA PRO A 14 -10.27 -8.78 20.76
C PRO A 14 -9.82 -8.28 19.39
N THR A 15 -9.94 -6.97 19.14
CA THR A 15 -9.42 -6.36 17.91
C THR A 15 -7.97 -6.79 17.82
N ALA A 16 -7.71 -7.72 16.88
CA ALA A 16 -6.42 -8.34 16.78
C ALA A 16 -5.40 -7.21 16.61
N GLU A 17 -4.27 -7.29 17.29
CA GLU A 17 -3.21 -6.28 17.27
C GLU A 17 -2.88 -5.79 15.85
N TYR A 18 -2.98 -6.70 14.88
CA TYR A 18 -2.91 -6.44 13.45
C TYR A 18 -3.92 -5.40 12.92
N GLU A 19 -5.18 -5.42 13.35
CA GLU A 19 -6.20 -4.45 12.93
C GLU A 19 -5.91 -3.05 13.48
N LYS A 20 -5.38 -2.97 14.71
CA LYS A 20 -4.93 -1.72 15.32
C LYS A 20 -3.72 -1.15 14.57
N ILE A 21 -2.74 -1.99 14.25
CA ILE A 21 -1.56 -1.61 13.43
C ILE A 21 -2.01 -1.15 12.03
N ARG A 22 -2.95 -1.87 11.41
CA ARG A 22 -3.50 -1.54 10.09
C ARG A 22 -4.23 -0.19 10.10
N ALA A 23 -4.99 0.10 11.16
CA ALA A 23 -5.66 1.40 11.34
C ALA A 23 -4.65 2.54 11.53
N LYS A 24 -3.63 2.37 12.37
CA LYS A 24 -2.55 3.36 12.60
C LYS A 24 -1.80 3.68 11.30
N ASN A 25 -1.55 2.66 10.47
CA ASN A 25 -0.89 2.83 9.16
C ASN A 25 -1.78 3.53 8.11
N LEU A 26 -3.09 3.32 8.15
CA LEU A 26 -4.04 4.06 7.29
C LEU A 26 -4.12 5.54 7.67
N MET A 27 -4.06 5.86 8.97
CA MET A 27 -4.10 7.24 9.48
C MET A 27 -2.84 8.04 9.13
N ARG A 28 -1.65 7.39 9.15
CA ARG A 28 -0.38 8.03 8.79
C ARG A 28 -0.28 8.43 7.31
N ASN A 29 -0.96 7.71 6.41
CA ASN A 29 -0.80 7.89 4.97
C ASN A 29 -1.85 8.80 4.30
N ASN A 30 -2.83 9.32 5.06
CA ASN A 30 -3.91 10.12 4.51
C ASN A 30 -4.02 11.49 5.18
N ARG A 31 -3.82 12.55 4.39
CA ARG A 31 -3.84 13.96 4.84
C ARG A 31 -5.13 14.37 5.55
N ILE A 32 -6.27 13.78 5.19
CA ILE A 32 -7.57 14.07 5.82
C ILE A 32 -7.58 13.53 7.26
N PHE A 33 -7.12 12.29 7.46
CA PHE A 33 -7.05 11.67 8.79
C PHE A 33 -5.99 12.30 9.70
N GLN A 34 -4.88 12.78 9.14
CA GLN A 34 -3.89 13.58 9.88
C GLN A 34 -4.49 14.89 10.42
N SER A 35 -5.36 15.55 9.63
CA SER A 35 -5.94 16.86 10.02
C SER A 35 -7.06 16.78 11.05
N LEU A 36 -7.70 15.62 11.18
CA LEU A 36 -8.83 15.40 12.09
C LEU A 36 -8.38 15.12 13.54
N GLY A 37 -7.15 14.61 13.72
CA GLY A 37 -6.65 14.21 15.03
C GLY A 37 -7.32 12.95 15.59
N ILE A 38 -6.71 12.34 16.60
CA ILE A 38 -7.18 11.05 17.19
C ILE A 38 -8.59 11.21 17.79
N ALA A 39 -8.85 12.35 18.43
CA ALA A 39 -10.15 12.63 19.06
C ALA A 39 -11.32 12.63 18.06
N ALA A 40 -11.18 13.27 16.89
CA ALA A 40 -12.28 13.33 15.91
C ALA A 40 -12.49 11.99 15.20
N LEU A 41 -11.44 11.19 15.02
CA LEU A 41 -11.53 9.81 14.53
C LEU A 41 -12.20 8.88 15.53
N GLY A 42 -11.90 9.04 16.83
CA GLY A 42 -12.56 8.34 17.92
C GLY A 42 -14.07 8.55 17.93
N MET A 43 -14.53 9.77 17.59
CA MET A 43 -15.95 10.10 17.46
C MET A 43 -16.63 9.50 16.21
N MET A 44 -15.85 9.06 15.21
CA MET A 44 -16.36 8.44 13.98
C MET A 44 -16.39 6.90 14.06
N SER A 45 -15.69 6.31 15.03
CA SER A 45 -15.78 4.89 15.39
C SER A 45 -17.01 4.63 16.27
N PRO A 46 -17.76 3.52 16.07
CA PRO A 46 -19.03 3.33 16.78
C PRO A 46 -18.89 3.02 18.28
N ASP A 47 -17.70 2.69 18.79
CA ASP A 47 -17.53 2.21 20.16
C ASP A 47 -16.26 2.83 20.79
N ASN A 48 -16.48 3.58 21.88
CA ASN A 48 -15.48 4.33 22.64
C ASN A 48 -14.66 3.40 23.55
N GLU A 49 -13.33 3.58 23.56
CA GLU A 49 -12.49 3.48 24.77
C GLU A 49 -11.18 4.26 24.56
N VAL A 50 -10.84 5.13 25.51
CA VAL A 50 -9.63 5.97 25.53
C VAL A 50 -8.44 5.12 25.99
N ILE A 51 -7.33 5.13 25.25
CA ILE A 51 -6.09 4.40 25.60
C ILE A 51 -5.03 5.43 25.98
N GLU A 52 -4.48 5.31 27.19
CA GLU A 52 -3.40 6.16 27.72
C GLU A 52 -2.05 5.79 27.09
N GLU A 53 -1.23 6.84 26.91
CA GLU A 53 0.10 6.86 26.31
C GLU A 53 1.15 6.29 27.30
N ASP A 54 2.42 6.20 26.87
CA ASP A 54 3.59 6.11 27.76
C ASP A 54 4.22 4.70 27.95
N GLU A 55 5.11 4.34 27.02
CA GLU A 55 6.58 4.32 27.26
C GLU A 55 7.43 3.13 26.76
N VAL A 56 6.89 2.02 26.22
CA VAL A 56 7.77 0.84 25.94
C VAL A 56 7.84 0.32 24.50
N GLU A 57 6.96 0.72 23.60
CA GLU A 57 6.87 0.13 22.24
C GLU A 57 7.29 1.06 21.09
N ASP A 58 7.47 2.36 21.35
CA ASP A 58 7.77 3.35 20.31
C ASP A 58 9.22 3.34 19.79
N ILE A 59 10.17 2.67 20.48
CA ILE A 59 11.59 2.71 20.10
C ILE A 59 11.94 1.68 19.01
N VAL A 60 11.23 0.55 18.95
CA VAL A 60 11.58 -0.56 18.03
C VAL A 60 10.90 -0.38 16.67
N VAL A 61 9.64 0.09 16.64
CA VAL A 61 8.90 0.31 15.39
C VAL A 61 9.43 1.53 14.61
N GLU A 62 9.89 2.59 15.29
CA GLU A 62 10.40 3.78 14.59
C GLU A 62 11.73 3.58 13.85
N LYS A 63 12.60 2.67 14.28
CA LYS A 63 13.94 2.51 13.67
C LYS A 63 13.90 1.67 12.40
N GLU A 64 13.22 0.52 12.43
CA GLU A 64 13.09 -0.36 11.27
C GLU A 64 12.28 0.29 10.13
N ASP A 65 11.26 1.11 10.48
CA ASP A 65 10.44 1.81 9.50
C ASP A 65 11.16 3.02 8.87
N LYS A 66 11.98 3.76 9.63
CA LYS A 66 12.73 4.92 9.11
C LYS A 66 13.85 4.49 8.15
N GLU A 67 14.60 3.46 8.51
CA GLU A 67 15.67 2.91 7.66
C GLU A 67 15.13 2.34 6.35
N THR A 68 14.01 1.61 6.43
CA THR A 68 13.31 1.10 5.24
C THR A 68 12.77 2.23 4.36
N CYS A 69 12.21 3.28 4.96
CA CYS A 69 11.74 4.46 4.21
C CYS A 69 12.87 5.19 3.50
N GLN A 70 14.01 5.38 4.17
CA GLN A 70 15.18 6.03 3.58
C GLN A 70 15.77 5.17 2.45
N SER A 71 15.91 3.87 2.68
CA SER A 71 16.37 2.90 1.67
C SER A 71 15.45 2.89 0.45
N ASN A 72 14.12 2.90 0.65
CA ASN A 72 13.15 2.97 -0.45
C ASN A 72 13.23 4.29 -1.24
N LYS A 73 13.55 5.40 -0.57
CA LYS A 73 13.75 6.70 -1.19
C LYS A 73 15.03 6.71 -2.03
N GLU A 74 16.12 6.19 -1.50
CA GLU A 74 17.40 6.03 -2.22
C GLU A 74 17.23 5.10 -3.42
N ASN A 75 16.64 3.91 -3.22
CA ASN A 75 16.32 2.97 -4.28
C ASN A 75 15.47 3.61 -5.39
N ARG A 76 14.53 4.49 -5.03
CA ARG A 76 13.72 5.23 -6.01
C ARG A 76 14.57 6.16 -6.88
N PHE A 77 15.60 6.80 -6.32
CA PHE A 77 16.52 7.65 -7.09
C PHE A 77 17.45 6.82 -7.99
N GLU A 78 17.73 5.58 -7.64
CA GLU A 78 18.55 4.67 -8.45
C GLU A 78 17.80 4.03 -9.63
N VAL A 79 16.47 4.15 -9.68
CA VAL A 79 15.66 3.59 -10.79
C VAL A 79 16.03 4.25 -12.12
N LYS A 80 16.73 3.49 -12.98
CA LYS A 80 17.16 3.94 -14.32
C LYS A 80 16.02 3.95 -15.34
N PHE A 81 15.11 2.99 -15.26
CA PHE A 81 14.00 2.82 -16.20
C PHE A 81 12.68 2.83 -15.47
N HIS A 82 11.89 3.87 -15.69
CA HIS A 82 10.58 4.01 -15.08
C HIS A 82 9.54 3.19 -15.86
N GLN A 83 8.73 2.41 -15.15
CA GLN A 83 7.65 1.64 -15.75
C GLN A 83 6.62 2.55 -16.43
N LYS A 84 6.03 2.06 -17.53
CA LYS A 84 4.94 2.76 -18.25
C LYS A 84 3.63 1.96 -18.28
N THR A 85 3.48 1.01 -17.35
CA THR A 85 2.29 0.14 -17.19
C THR A 85 1.10 0.82 -16.49
N GLY A 86 1.23 2.10 -16.12
CA GLY A 86 0.20 2.85 -15.40
C GLY A 86 0.07 2.40 -13.94
N SER A 87 -1.16 2.29 -13.44
CA SER A 87 -1.45 1.80 -12.08
C SER A 87 -1.28 0.29 -11.93
N ARG A 88 -1.04 -0.44 -13.03
CA ARG A 88 -0.89 -1.89 -13.00
C ARG A 88 0.56 -2.26 -12.64
N PRO A 89 0.78 -3.08 -11.60
CA PRO A 89 2.12 -3.55 -11.27
C PRO A 89 2.64 -4.51 -12.35
N TYR A 90 3.97 -4.65 -12.44
CA TYR A 90 4.63 -5.49 -13.45
C TYR A 90 4.09 -6.92 -13.50
N ILE A 91 3.94 -7.58 -12.36
CA ILE A 91 3.50 -8.99 -12.29
C ILE A 91 2.14 -9.15 -12.98
N SER A 92 1.16 -8.31 -12.62
CA SER A 92 -0.17 -8.34 -13.21
C SER A 92 -0.20 -7.87 -14.66
N HIS A 93 0.74 -7.01 -15.07
CA HIS A 93 0.86 -6.59 -16.46
C HIS A 93 1.43 -7.71 -17.34
N VAL A 94 2.54 -8.32 -16.93
CA VAL A 94 3.21 -9.44 -17.60
C VAL A 94 2.28 -10.66 -17.66
N HIS A 95 1.55 -10.97 -16.59
CA HIS A 95 0.57 -12.05 -16.62
C HIS A 95 -0.48 -11.83 -17.71
N ALA A 96 -1.10 -10.64 -17.76
CA ALA A 96 -2.10 -10.36 -18.79
C ALA A 96 -1.51 -10.34 -20.20
N LEU A 97 -0.25 -9.92 -20.36
CA LEU A 97 0.44 -9.96 -21.65
C LEU A 97 0.65 -11.40 -22.12
N LYS A 98 1.10 -12.29 -21.23
CA LYS A 98 1.29 -13.72 -21.52
C LYS A 98 -0.03 -14.41 -21.87
N GLU A 99 -1.12 -14.06 -21.19
CA GLU A 99 -2.45 -14.58 -21.54
C GLU A 99 -2.95 -14.04 -22.88
N ALA A 100 -2.72 -12.75 -23.18
CA ALA A 100 -3.13 -12.16 -24.46
C ALA A 100 -2.32 -12.68 -25.66
N ARG A 101 -1.05 -13.02 -25.46
CA ARG A 101 -0.13 -13.57 -26.47
C ARG A 101 0.18 -15.04 -26.21
N LYS A 102 -0.85 -15.79 -25.83
CA LYS A 102 -0.69 -17.20 -25.47
C LYS A 102 -0.17 -18.00 -26.67
N GLY A 103 0.93 -18.73 -26.46
CA GLY A 103 1.61 -19.50 -27.50
C GLY A 103 2.79 -18.78 -28.16
N GLU A 104 3.00 -17.50 -27.87
CA GLU A 104 4.21 -16.77 -28.24
C GLU A 104 5.28 -16.94 -27.16
N GLU A 105 6.51 -17.26 -27.55
CA GLU A 105 7.64 -17.29 -26.63
C GLU A 105 8.16 -15.86 -26.40
N LEU A 106 7.65 -15.21 -25.35
CA LEU A 106 8.06 -13.86 -24.98
C LEU A 106 9.42 -13.90 -24.28
N THR A 107 10.41 -13.24 -24.88
CA THR A 107 11.72 -13.08 -24.25
C THR A 107 11.67 -12.05 -23.13
N LEU A 108 12.67 -12.06 -22.24
CA LEU A 108 12.83 -11.00 -21.24
C LEU A 108 12.95 -9.61 -21.88
N PHE A 109 13.53 -9.52 -23.07
CA PHE A 109 13.66 -8.26 -23.81
C PHE A 109 12.31 -7.76 -24.34
N ASP A 110 11.43 -8.67 -24.77
CA ASP A 110 10.06 -8.33 -25.19
C ASP A 110 9.23 -7.84 -24.00
N LEU A 111 9.35 -8.53 -22.86
CA LEU A 111 8.72 -8.08 -21.61
C LEU A 111 9.23 -6.69 -21.20
N PHE A 112 10.54 -6.45 -21.30
CA PHE A 112 11.14 -5.16 -21.00
C PHE A 112 10.58 -4.05 -21.90
N LYS A 113 10.53 -4.28 -23.21
CA LYS A 113 9.96 -3.31 -24.17
C LYS A 113 8.50 -3.01 -23.85
N GLU A 114 7.66 -4.03 -23.65
CA GLU A 114 6.24 -3.81 -23.38
C GLU A 114 6.04 -3.00 -22.08
N CYS A 115 6.79 -3.35 -21.04
CA CYS A 115 6.73 -2.74 -19.71
C CYS A 115 7.16 -1.26 -19.67
N HIS A 116 7.99 -0.83 -20.62
CA HIS A 116 8.56 0.52 -20.67
C HIS A 116 8.10 1.33 -21.88
N ASN A 117 7.12 0.82 -22.64
CA ASN A 117 6.51 1.51 -23.75
C ASN A 117 5.15 2.11 -23.36
N GLY A 118 5.08 3.44 -23.30
CA GLY A 118 3.80 4.11 -23.06
C GLY A 118 3.00 4.21 -24.35
N LYS A 119 1.75 3.74 -24.38
CA LYS A 119 0.90 3.82 -25.60
C LYS A 119 0.81 5.23 -26.21
N LYS A 120 0.83 6.28 -25.38
CA LYS A 120 0.78 7.69 -25.82
C LYS A 120 2.16 8.35 -25.96
N THR A 121 3.14 7.92 -25.15
CA THR A 121 4.43 8.63 -24.98
C THR A 121 5.63 7.84 -25.51
N GLY A 122 5.43 6.61 -25.98
CA GLY A 122 6.49 5.72 -26.45
C GLY A 122 7.50 5.35 -25.37
N PHE A 123 8.72 5.01 -25.79
CA PHE A 123 9.87 4.81 -24.92
C PHE A 123 10.43 6.13 -24.38
N SER A 124 10.89 6.14 -23.12
CA SER A 124 11.70 7.24 -22.60
C SER A 124 13.11 7.24 -23.22
N GLU A 125 13.82 8.36 -23.18
CA GLU A 125 15.18 8.46 -23.73
C GLU A 125 16.16 7.43 -23.15
N PRO A 126 16.19 7.17 -21.81
CA PRO A 126 17.05 6.13 -21.26
C PRO A 126 16.74 4.75 -21.84
N VAL A 127 15.45 4.43 -22.01
CA VAL A 127 15.01 3.14 -22.55
C VAL A 127 15.37 3.02 -24.03
N LYS A 128 15.23 4.09 -24.82
CA LYS A 128 15.68 4.11 -26.22
C LYS A 128 17.17 3.79 -26.33
N LYS A 129 18.00 4.41 -25.49
CA LYS A 129 19.45 4.15 -25.45
C LYS A 129 19.79 2.71 -25.07
N ALA A 130 18.98 2.08 -24.21
CA ALA A 130 19.20 0.71 -23.76
C ALA A 130 18.72 -0.38 -24.75
N ILE A 131 17.91 0.00 -25.74
CA ILE A 131 17.38 -0.92 -26.76
C ILE A 131 18.27 -0.95 -28.02
N ILE A 132 19.11 0.06 -28.20
CA ILE A 132 20.04 0.23 -29.35
C ILE A 132 21.22 -0.72 -29.24
#